data_AF-A0A3E2JWG1-F1
#
_entry.id   AF-A0A3E2JWG1-F1
#
_cell.length_a   1.000
_cell.length_b   1.000
_cell.length_c   1.000
_cell.angle_alpha   90.00
_cell.angle_beta   90.00
_cell.angle_gamma   90.00
#
_symmetry.space_group_name_H-M   'P 1'
#
loop_
_entity.id
_entity.type
_entity.pdbx_description
1 polymer ?
#
loop_
_entity_poly.entity_id
_entity_poly.type
_entity_poly.pdbx_seq_one_letter_code
_entity_poly.pdbx_strand_id
1 'polypeptide(L)'
;MLRKMFFTKMAYSLFKNEAKHYANNKNETKGLVNKATNKAKKNELTLKGVWGRLQTMFNMLKAWAKGEYREIPYRSLFMILLSVIYFVSPIDVIPDFLFGLGILDDVALIGFVISQVDKDLDTFQEWEDNQSNIVEVIVNQPKEVNN
;
A
#
# COMPACT_ATOMS: atom_id res chain seq x y z
N MET A 1 -27.42 13.43 4.92
CA MET A 1 -27.18 14.88 4.68
C MET A 1 -26.65 15.61 5.92
N LEU A 2 -27.17 15.36 7.14
CA LEU A 2 -26.73 16.04 8.37
C LEU A 2 -25.25 15.82 8.76
N ARG A 3 -24.72 14.59 8.64
CA ARG A 3 -23.32 14.28 8.99
C ARG A 3 -22.30 15.12 8.21
N LYS A 4 -22.50 15.29 6.90
CA LYS A 4 -21.62 16.12 6.05
C LYS A 4 -21.59 17.59 6.50
N MET A 5 -22.74 18.15 6.86
CA MET A 5 -22.86 19.56 7.28
C MET A 5 -22.21 19.83 8.64
N PHE A 6 -22.22 18.85 9.53
CA PHE A 6 -21.52 18.90 10.80
C PHE A 6 -19.99 18.87 10.62
N PHE A 7 -19.49 17.94 9.80
CA PHE A 7 -18.06 17.83 9.51
C PHE A 7 -17.49 19.09 8.84
N THR A 8 -18.19 19.70 7.88
CA THR A 8 -17.70 20.91 7.23
C THR A 8 -17.65 22.10 8.18
N LYS A 9 -18.64 22.27 9.06
CA LYS A 9 -18.60 23.31 10.11
C LYS A 9 -17.46 23.08 11.10
N MET A 10 -17.26 21.84 11.52
CA MET A 10 -16.17 21.47 12.41
C MET A 10 -14.80 21.73 11.78
N ALA A 11 -14.56 21.22 10.57
CA ALA A 11 -13.31 21.45 9.84
C ALA A 11 -13.06 22.95 9.59
N TYR A 12 -14.08 23.69 9.16
CA TYR A 12 -13.98 25.15 9.00
C TYR A 12 -13.58 25.81 10.32
N SER A 13 -14.23 25.47 11.43
CA SER A 13 -13.90 26.04 12.74
C SER A 13 -12.47 25.73 13.20
N LEU A 14 -12.02 24.49 13.00
CA LEU A 14 -10.68 24.05 13.40
C LEU A 14 -9.58 24.73 12.60
N PHE A 15 -9.76 24.89 11.29
CA PHE A 15 -8.70 25.38 10.39
C PHE A 15 -8.83 26.87 10.02
N LYS A 16 -9.93 27.55 10.35
CA LYS A 16 -10.15 28.96 9.97
C LYS A 16 -9.03 29.89 10.44
N ASN A 17 -8.56 29.73 11.68
CA ASN A 17 -7.54 30.61 12.25
C ASN A 17 -6.18 30.40 11.56
N GLU A 18 -5.80 29.14 11.36
CA GLU A 18 -4.58 28.75 10.65
C GLU A 18 -4.59 29.25 9.19
N ALA A 19 -5.71 29.04 8.49
CA ALA A 19 -5.90 29.50 7.13
C ALA A 19 -5.81 31.03 7.04
N LYS A 20 -6.43 31.76 7.99
CA LYS A 20 -6.32 33.23 8.05
C LYS A 20 -4.90 33.68 8.37
N HIS A 21 -4.19 32.99 9.25
CA HIS A 21 -2.81 33.29 9.59
C HIS A 21 -1.91 33.17 8.36
N TYR A 22 -1.95 32.04 7.65
CA TYR A 22 -1.19 31.86 6.41
C TYR A 22 -1.61 32.85 5.32
N ALA A 23 -2.91 33.08 5.13
CA ALA A 23 -3.41 34.03 4.13
C ALA A 23 -2.86 35.46 4.31
N ASN A 24 -2.59 35.88 5.55
CA ASN A 24 -2.05 37.22 5.85
C ASN A 24 -0.52 37.26 5.93
N ASN A 25 0.18 36.11 5.93
CA ASN A 25 1.64 36.05 6.01
C ASN A 25 2.24 35.28 4.81
N LYS A 26 2.72 36.04 3.81
CA LYS A 26 3.33 35.48 2.59
C LYS A 26 4.57 34.63 2.85
N ASN A 27 5.42 35.02 3.81
CA ASN A 27 6.65 34.29 4.11
C ASN A 27 6.34 32.94 4.78
N GLU A 28 5.40 32.93 5.72
CA GLU A 28 4.97 31.70 6.38
C GLU A 28 4.23 30.77 5.42
N THR A 29 3.41 31.32 4.51
CA THR A 29 2.79 30.55 3.43
C THR A 29 3.84 29.88 2.54
N LYS A 30 4.90 30.60 2.16
CA LYS A 30 6.01 30.01 1.39
C LYS A 30 6.67 28.86 2.16
N GLY A 31 6.87 29.02 3.48
CA GLY A 31 7.38 27.96 4.35
C GLY A 31 6.46 26.74 4.39
N LEU A 32 5.15 26.94 4.52
CA LEU A 32 4.14 25.87 4.51
C LEU A 32 4.15 25.11 3.18
N VAL A 33 4.14 25.82 2.05
CA VAL A 33 4.19 25.22 0.70
C VAL A 33 5.46 24.40 0.51
N ASN A 34 6.61 24.90 0.96
CA ASN A 34 7.87 24.15 0.90
C ASN A 34 7.82 22.87 1.74
N LYS A 35 7.29 22.93 2.97
CA LYS A 35 7.10 21.76 3.82
C LYS A 35 6.17 20.73 3.17
N ALA A 36 5.04 21.18 2.62
CA ALA A 36 4.09 20.33 1.92
C ALA A 36 4.72 19.67 0.68
N THR A 37 5.47 20.45 -0.12
CA THR A 37 6.18 19.95 -1.30
C THR A 37 7.23 18.91 -0.93
N ASN A 38 8.02 19.15 0.11
CA ASN A 38 9.01 18.20 0.58
C ASN A 38 8.37 16.92 1.13
N LYS A 39 7.25 17.04 1.87
CA LYS A 39 6.48 15.88 2.34
C LYS A 39 5.92 15.07 1.19
N ALA A 40 5.34 15.72 0.17
CA ALA A 40 4.82 15.06 -1.04
C ALA A 40 5.93 14.31 -1.80
N LYS A 41 7.08 14.96 -2.05
CA LYS A 41 8.24 14.33 -2.71
C LYS A 41 8.78 13.13 -1.93
N LYS A 42 8.89 13.26 -0.60
CA LYS A 42 9.33 12.14 0.26
C LYS A 42 8.37 10.96 0.15
N ASN A 43 7.07 11.22 0.26
CA ASN A 43 6.05 10.18 0.12
C ASN A 43 6.05 9.55 -1.28
N GLU A 44 6.25 10.33 -2.34
CA GLU A 44 6.40 9.81 -3.71
C GLU A 44 7.59 8.84 -3.84
N LEU A 45 8.75 9.21 -3.29
CA LEU A 45 9.95 8.34 -3.29
C LEU A 45 9.73 7.07 -2.47
N THR A 46 9.13 7.19 -1.28
CA THR A 46 8.78 6.03 -0.45
C THR A 46 7.78 5.11 -1.17
N LEU A 47 6.73 5.68 -1.77
CA LEU A 47 5.74 4.95 -2.56
C LEU A 47 6.38 4.23 -3.74
N LYS A 48 7.25 4.90 -4.50
CA LYS A 48 8.02 4.26 -5.59
C LYS A 48 8.88 3.11 -5.08
N GLY A 49 9.54 3.28 -3.93
CA GLY A 49 10.37 2.25 -3.31
C GLY A 49 9.58 1.01 -2.85
N VAL A 50 8.34 1.18 -2.38
CA VAL A 50 7.48 0.06 -1.96
C VAL A 50 6.58 -0.47 -3.08
N TRP A 51 6.47 0.23 -4.22
CA TRP A 51 5.57 -0.14 -5.31
C TRP A 51 5.88 -1.53 -5.88
N GLY A 52 7.16 -1.84 -6.12
CA GLY A 52 7.56 -3.16 -6.60
C GLY A 52 7.18 -4.26 -5.62
N ARG A 53 7.46 -4.07 -4.33
CA ARG A 53 7.07 -5.01 -3.27
C ARG A 53 5.56 -5.18 -3.17
N LEU A 54 4.80 -4.09 -3.34
CA LEU A 54 3.34 -4.14 -3.37
C LEU A 54 2.83 -4.97 -4.57
N GLN A 55 3.45 -4.84 -5.74
CA GLN A 55 3.13 -5.67 -6.91
C GLN A 55 3.42 -7.16 -6.64
N THR A 56 4.60 -7.48 -6.09
CA THR A 56 4.96 -8.84 -5.66
C THR A 56 3.95 -9.40 -4.66
N MET A 57 3.54 -8.60 -3.67
CA MET A 57 2.51 -8.99 -2.69
C MET A 57 1.17 -9.34 -3.36
N PHE A 58 0.73 -8.55 -4.34
CA PHE A 58 -0.50 -8.85 -5.10
C PHE A 58 -0.35 -10.09 -5.99
N ASN A 59 0.80 -10.30 -6.62
CA ASN A 59 1.06 -11.50 -7.41
C ASN A 59 1.06 -12.76 -6.54
N MET A 60 1.68 -12.69 -5.36
CA MET A 60 1.66 -13.77 -4.39
C MET A 60 0.24 -14.13 -3.97
N LEU A 61 -0.61 -13.14 -3.66
CA LEU A 61 -2.02 -13.38 -3.36
C LEU A 61 -2.76 -14.04 -4.52
N LYS A 62 -2.51 -13.61 -5.77
CA LYS A 62 -3.13 -14.21 -6.97
C LYS A 62 -2.71 -15.67 -7.13
N ALA A 63 -1.41 -15.96 -7.04
CA ALA A 63 -0.89 -17.32 -7.13
C ALA A 63 -1.43 -18.22 -6.02
N TRP A 64 -1.53 -17.69 -4.80
CA TRP A 64 -2.16 -18.38 -3.68
C TRP A 64 -3.66 -18.67 -3.91
N ALA A 65 -4.41 -17.68 -4.42
CA ALA A 65 -5.83 -17.82 -4.71
C ALA A 65 -6.11 -18.87 -5.80
N LYS A 66 -5.22 -18.98 -6.80
CA LYS A 66 -5.27 -20.04 -7.82
C LYS A 66 -4.80 -21.41 -7.32
N GLY A 67 -4.11 -21.44 -6.17
CA GLY A 67 -3.49 -22.63 -5.62
C GLY A 67 -2.14 -23.00 -6.22
N GLU A 68 -1.56 -22.14 -7.06
CA GLU A 68 -0.23 -22.31 -7.68
C GLU A 68 0.90 -22.18 -6.65
N TYR A 69 0.71 -21.32 -5.64
CA TYR A 69 1.68 -21.08 -4.57
C TYR A 69 1.06 -21.30 -3.19
N ARG A 70 1.67 -22.17 -2.37
CA ARG A 70 1.18 -22.50 -1.01
C ARG A 70 2.24 -22.35 0.07
N GLU A 71 3.47 -22.00 -0.30
CA GLU A 71 4.64 -21.90 0.60
C GLU A 71 4.68 -20.54 1.33
N ILE A 72 3.54 -20.11 1.88
CA ILE A 72 3.42 -18.85 2.61
C ILE A 72 3.04 -19.12 4.08
N PRO A 73 3.73 -18.51 5.07
CA PRO A 73 3.31 -18.59 6.45
C PRO A 73 1.90 -18.02 6.64
N TYR A 74 1.05 -18.71 7.41
CA TYR A 74 -0.32 -18.26 7.68
C TYR A 74 -0.39 -16.83 8.25
N ARG A 75 0.59 -16.46 9.08
CA ARG A 75 0.68 -15.10 9.64
C ARG A 75 0.83 -14.06 8.53
N SER A 76 1.72 -14.30 7.58
CA SER A 76 2.03 -13.38 6.48
C SER A 76 0.83 -13.26 5.54
N LEU A 77 0.21 -14.39 5.18
CA LEU A 77 -1.04 -14.42 4.42
C LEU A 77 -2.14 -13.60 5.08
N PHE A 78 -2.34 -13.78 6.40
CA PHE A 78 -3.35 -13.04 7.15
C PHE A 78 -3.09 -11.52 7.18
N MET A 79 -1.84 -11.11 7.43
CA MET A 79 -1.47 -9.68 7.44
C MET A 79 -1.67 -9.03 6.07
N ILE A 80 -1.33 -9.73 5.00
CA ILE A 80 -1.53 -9.26 3.63
C ILE A 80 -3.02 -9.13 3.32
N LEU A 81 -3.83 -10.16 3.60
CA LEU A 81 -5.28 -10.13 3.37
C LEU A 81 -5.95 -8.99 4.14
N LEU A 82 -5.60 -8.79 5.41
CA LEU A 82 -6.12 -7.71 6.24
C LEU A 82 -5.79 -6.33 5.64
N SER A 83 -4.55 -6.16 5.18
CA SER A 83 -4.09 -4.93 4.50
C SER A 83 -4.88 -4.65 3.23
N VAL A 84 -5.11 -5.67 2.40
CA VAL A 84 -5.86 -5.52 1.13
C VAL A 84 -7.34 -5.24 1.37
N ILE A 85 -7.97 -5.92 2.34
CA ILE A 85 -9.37 -5.66 2.73
C ILE A 85 -9.53 -4.19 3.15
N TYR A 86 -8.62 -3.71 4.00
CA TYR A 86 -8.62 -2.33 4.46
C TYR A 86 -8.40 -1.33 3.29
N PHE A 87 -7.52 -1.65 2.35
CA PHE A 87 -7.23 -0.81 1.17
C PHE A 87 -8.40 -0.71 0.18
N VAL A 88 -9.10 -1.82 -0.10
CA VAL A 88 -10.15 -1.88 -1.13
C VAL A 88 -11.48 -1.27 -0.67
N SER A 89 -11.84 -1.44 0.60
CA SER A 89 -13.09 -0.86 1.12
C SER A 89 -12.93 -0.45 2.58
N PRO A 90 -12.65 0.83 2.87
CA PRO A 90 -12.59 1.34 4.24
C PRO A 90 -13.99 1.47 4.90
N ILE A 91 -15.01 0.74 4.46
CA ILE A 91 -16.42 1.14 4.65
C ILE A 91 -17.21 0.33 5.70
N ASP A 92 -16.94 -0.96 6.00
CA ASP A 92 -17.98 -1.77 6.70
C ASP A 92 -17.59 -2.58 7.97
N VAL A 93 -16.35 -2.59 8.47
CA VAL A 93 -15.96 -3.53 9.58
C VAL A 93 -15.19 -2.87 10.74
N ILE A 94 -15.46 -1.60 11.03
CA ILE A 94 -15.04 -1.03 12.32
C ILE A 94 -16.28 -0.90 13.21
N PRO A 95 -16.52 -1.83 14.16
CA PRO A 95 -17.24 -1.48 15.37
C PRO A 95 -16.50 -0.30 16.00
N ASP A 96 -17.22 0.67 16.56
CA ASP A 96 -16.75 1.94 17.13
C ASP A 96 -15.66 1.84 18.24
N PHE A 97 -15.01 0.70 18.42
CA PHE A 97 -14.01 0.38 19.45
C PHE A 97 -12.54 0.64 19.05
N LEU A 98 -12.24 0.97 17.78
CA LEU A 98 -10.87 1.25 17.32
C LEU A 98 -10.49 2.76 17.27
N PHE A 99 -11.28 3.64 17.90
CA PHE A 99 -11.02 5.09 17.92
C PHE A 99 -9.93 5.56 18.90
N GLY A 100 -9.00 4.69 19.31
CA GLY A 100 -7.94 5.00 20.27
C GLY A 100 -6.52 5.16 19.72
N LEU A 101 -6.25 4.72 18.48
CA LEU A 101 -4.93 4.78 17.87
C LEU A 101 -5.05 5.53 16.54
N GLY A 102 -4.76 6.83 16.60
CA GLY A 102 -4.93 7.75 15.49
C GLY A 102 -4.37 7.22 14.17
N ILE A 103 -5.22 7.23 13.16
CA ILE A 103 -4.92 7.45 11.73
C ILE A 103 -3.61 6.78 11.28
N LEU A 104 -3.68 5.48 10.99
CA LEU A 104 -2.77 4.88 10.02
C LEU A 104 -3.03 5.59 8.69
N ASP A 105 -2.12 6.49 8.28
CA ASP A 105 -2.04 6.96 6.90
C ASP A 105 -1.93 5.70 6.01
N ASP A 106 -2.80 5.49 5.01
CA ASP A 106 -2.97 4.18 4.34
C ASP A 106 -1.65 3.62 3.75
N VAL A 107 -0.73 4.53 3.41
CA VAL A 107 0.63 4.24 2.95
C VAL A 107 1.51 3.65 4.05
N ALA A 108 1.35 4.11 5.29
CA ALA A 108 2.11 3.63 6.44
C ALA A 108 1.70 2.20 6.82
N LEU A 109 0.41 1.84 6.73
CA LEU A 109 -0.05 0.48 6.97
C LEU A 109 0.53 -0.50 5.94
N ILE A 110 0.42 -0.17 4.65
CA ILE A 110 0.96 -1.00 3.57
C ILE A 110 2.47 -1.15 3.71
N GLY A 111 3.19 -0.04 3.94
CA GLY A 111 4.63 -0.06 4.15
C GLY A 111 5.03 -0.91 5.36
N PHE A 112 4.28 -0.84 6.46
CA PHE A 112 4.48 -1.69 7.62
C PHE A 112 4.27 -3.17 7.27
N VAL A 113 3.16 -3.54 6.63
CA VAL A 113 2.88 -4.93 6.26
C VAL A 113 3.97 -5.49 5.35
N ILE A 114 4.37 -4.75 4.31
CA ILE A 114 5.50 -5.12 3.43
C ILE A 114 6.76 -5.37 4.26
N SER A 115 7.10 -4.49 5.21
CA SER A 115 8.29 -4.69 6.06
C SER A 115 8.23 -5.97 6.92
N GLN A 116 7.04 -6.44 7.27
CA GLN A 116 6.85 -7.65 8.07
C GLN A 116 6.91 -8.93 7.23
N VAL A 117 6.55 -8.85 5.94
CA VAL A 117 6.49 -10.00 5.03
C VAL A 117 7.59 -10.01 3.97
N ASP A 118 8.55 -9.09 4.04
CA ASP A 118 9.55 -8.86 3.00
C ASP A 118 10.31 -10.13 2.59
N LYS A 119 10.67 -10.96 3.58
CA LYS A 119 11.34 -12.25 3.34
C LYS A 119 10.43 -13.27 2.63
N ASP A 120 9.15 -13.29 2.96
CA ASP A 120 8.19 -14.17 2.28
C ASP A 120 7.95 -13.70 0.84
N LEU A 121 8.00 -12.38 0.60
CA LEU A 121 7.97 -11.83 -0.75
C LEU A 121 9.23 -12.18 -1.54
N ASP A 122 10.42 -12.21 -0.92
CA ASP A 122 11.65 -12.69 -1.56
C ASP A 122 11.50 -14.15 -1.99
N THR A 123 11.05 -15.02 -1.09
CA THR A 123 10.83 -16.45 -1.39
C THR A 123 9.79 -16.65 -2.50
N PHE A 124 8.71 -15.87 -2.50
CA PHE A 124 7.73 -15.90 -3.59
C PHE A 124 8.34 -15.44 -4.92
N GLN A 125 9.14 -14.37 -4.91
CA GLN A 125 9.76 -13.85 -6.13
C GLN A 125 10.74 -14.87 -6.73
N GLU A 126 11.56 -15.52 -5.91
CA GLU A 126 12.44 -16.60 -6.36
C GLU A 126 11.64 -17.76 -6.99
N TRP A 127 10.51 -18.12 -6.40
CA TRP A 127 9.61 -19.13 -6.96
C TRP A 127 9.01 -18.67 -8.32
N GLU A 128 8.55 -17.42 -8.42
CA GLU A 128 7.94 -16.85 -9.63
C GLU A 128 8.95 -16.78 -10.79
N ASP A 129 10.19 -16.38 -10.49
CA ASP A 129 11.28 -16.30 -11.46
C ASP A 129 11.67 -17.70 -11.98
N ASN A 130 11.70 -18.70 -11.09
CA ASN A 130 11.97 -20.09 -11.48
C ASN A 130 10.91 -20.66 -12.42
N GLN A 131 9.62 -20.35 -12.19
CA GLN A 131 8.54 -20.78 -13.11
C GLN A 131 8.72 -20.15 -14.50
N SER A 132 9.11 -18.86 -14.56
CA SER A 132 9.31 -18.14 -15.83
C SER A 132 10.47 -18.72 -16.63
N ASN A 133 11.59 -19.04 -15.97
CA ASN A 133 12.76 -19.67 -16.58
C ASN A 133 12.44 -21.06 -17.15
N ILE A 134 11.63 -21.87 -16.45
CA ILE A 134 11.21 -23.19 -16.94
C ILE A 134 10.40 -23.07 -18.23
N VAL A 135 9.48 -22.11 -18.30
CA VAL A 135 8.67 -21.88 -19.51
C VAL A 135 9.54 -21.48 -20.69
N GLU A 136 10.52 -20.58 -20.49
CA GLU A 136 11.45 -20.17 -21.56
C GLU A 136 12.29 -21.34 -22.08
N VAL A 137 12.80 -22.19 -21.18
CA VAL A 137 13.53 -23.40 -21.58
C VAL A 137 12.65 -24.32 -22.41
N ILE A 138 11.41 -24.60 -21.97
CA ILE A 138 10.49 -25.51 -22.70
C ILE A 138 10.13 -24.98 -24.08
N VAL A 139 9.86 -23.67 -24.20
CA VAL A 139 9.48 -23.05 -25.48
C VAL A 139 10.64 -23.04 -26.48
N ASN A 140 11.88 -22.91 -25.99
CA ASN A 140 13.07 -22.79 -26.82
C ASN A 140 13.86 -24.09 -27.02
N GLN A 141 13.34 -25.25 -26.58
CA GLN A 141 13.99 -26.53 -26.85
C GLN A 141 13.90 -26.88 -28.36
N PRO A 142 15.02 -27.23 -29.02
CA PRO A 142 14.98 -27.68 -30.41
C PRO A 142 14.10 -28.92 -30.51
N LYS A 143 13.09 -28.86 -31.38
CA LYS A 143 12.23 -30.02 -31.67
C LYS A 143 13.13 -31.15 -32.18
N GLU A 144 13.29 -32.22 -31.40
CA GLU A 144 13.97 -33.41 -31.88
C GLU A 144 13.27 -33.90 -33.14
N VAL A 145 13.98 -33.81 -34.27
CA VAL A 145 13.54 -34.34 -35.55
C VAL A 145 13.72 -35.85 -35.46
N ASN A 146 12.67 -36.53 -35.04
CA ASN A 146 12.60 -37.98 -35.09
C ASN A 146 12.60 -38.41 -36.56
N ASN A 147 13.68 -39.06 -36.96
CA ASN A 147 13.98 -39.57 -38.31
C ASN A 147 13.26 -40.89 -38.59
#